data_AF-A0A2G6GF83-F1
#
_entry.id   AF-A0A2G6GF83-F1
#
_cell.length_a   1.000
_cell.length_b   1.000
_cell.length_c   1.000
_cell.angle_alpha   90.00
_cell.angle_beta   90.00
_cell.angle_gamma   90.00
#
_symmetry.space_group_name_H-M   'P 1'
#
loop_
_entity.id
_entity.type
_entity.pdbx_description
1 polymer ?
#
loop_
_entity_poly.entity_id
_entity_poly.type
_entity_poly.pdbx_seq_one_letter_code
_entity_poly.pdbx_strand_id
1 'polypeptide(L)'
;MTTEEITHSRRNFLKTAALTAVAATATGAGIAKISSAGQSAPTIVDTASVAVPQAQAVLTSHEDLAELFSKLAASQAENVRLQAELDAAQRNLSAWQQSSSNNSTQLETLTSELNSAHAEISVLSGLVALYEQLDEIDVSAVMQDGLTAVSESIDTLIETSPLLSAGIEAGQEALDEIEAHLPLLENGRVWLQRHSEKLQAYFDNLEGLLQKAVDTVEPFLQMLTNWFADVRQWLPFSFGEKAAGIMASATTLLSETPHTVNGLNTNIIQPLDHWLALEDGDIRLRQRLVKPLREKVITKANDMNQQAILVKQTYDEKVANPLETAVAQKQALRETINQYRQNNQPS
;
A
#
# COMPACT_ATOMS: atom_id res chain seq x y z
N MET A 1 34.24 17.27 24.77
CA MET A 1 33.53 16.38 23.84
C MET A 1 34.55 15.40 23.30
N THR A 2 34.83 14.22 23.88
CA THR A 2 33.96 13.16 24.49
C THR A 2 33.09 12.41 23.49
N THR A 3 33.69 11.37 22.90
CA THR A 3 33.14 10.00 22.81
C THR A 3 31.63 9.83 22.56
N GLU A 4 31.23 9.61 21.30
CA GLU A 4 30.15 8.66 21.01
C GLU A 4 30.20 8.03 19.59
N GLU A 5 31.39 7.67 19.10
CA GLU A 5 31.57 7.01 17.79
C GLU A 5 31.40 5.47 17.86
N ILE A 6 30.51 4.97 18.74
CA ILE A 6 30.44 3.52 19.09
C ILE A 6 28.99 2.98 19.13
N THR A 7 28.19 3.20 18.08
CA THR A 7 26.84 2.62 17.96
C THR A 7 26.51 1.99 16.61
N HIS A 8 27.08 2.46 15.49
CA HIS A 8 26.66 1.99 14.15
C HIS A 8 27.52 0.87 13.52
N SER A 9 28.66 0.50 14.11
CA SER A 9 29.52 -0.60 13.61
C SER A 9 29.32 -1.92 14.38
N ARG A 10 28.08 -2.46 14.40
CA ARG A 10 27.76 -3.76 15.04
C ARG A 10 26.78 -4.67 14.30
N ARG A 11 26.20 -4.26 13.17
CA ARG A 11 25.09 -5.00 12.53
C ARG A 11 25.37 -5.60 11.14
N ASN A 12 26.59 -5.46 10.60
CA ASN A 12 26.88 -5.78 9.19
C ASN A 12 28.23 -6.49 8.91
N PHE A 13 28.92 -7.03 9.92
CA PHE A 13 30.27 -7.61 9.74
C PHE A 13 30.52 -8.95 10.47
N LEU A 14 29.60 -9.92 10.36
CA LEU A 14 29.91 -11.34 10.56
C LEU A 14 29.17 -12.19 9.53
N LYS A 15 29.80 -12.36 8.35
CA LYS A 15 29.47 -13.43 7.41
C LYS A 15 30.62 -14.45 7.41
N THR A 16 30.26 -15.72 7.17
CA THR A 16 31.13 -16.88 6.86
C THR A 16 32.16 -17.37 7.92
N ALA A 17 31.81 -18.53 8.52
CA ALA A 17 32.61 -19.77 8.62
C ALA A 17 33.25 -20.22 9.96
N ALA A 18 33.10 -21.54 10.23
CA ALA A 18 33.84 -22.44 11.14
C ALA A 18 33.68 -22.30 12.68
N LEU A 19 33.67 -23.35 13.52
CA LEU A 19 33.42 -24.81 13.37
C LEU A 19 33.29 -25.50 14.78
N THR A 20 32.51 -26.59 14.91
CA THR A 20 32.48 -27.60 16.03
C THR A 20 32.17 -27.15 17.49
N ALA A 21 31.69 -27.96 18.46
CA ALA A 21 30.79 -29.14 18.61
C ALA A 21 30.68 -29.47 20.16
N VAL A 22 30.02 -30.47 20.78
CA VAL A 22 29.22 -31.69 20.45
C VAL A 22 28.21 -31.99 21.61
N ALA A 23 26.93 -32.32 21.34
CA ALA A 23 26.06 -33.34 22.04
C ALA A 23 24.57 -33.14 21.60
N ALA A 24 23.84 -34.09 20.98
CA ALA A 24 23.38 -35.42 21.43
C ALA A 24 22.23 -35.35 22.47
N THR A 25 21.10 -36.06 22.35
CA THR A 25 20.69 -37.21 21.50
C THR A 25 19.32 -36.99 20.80
N ALA A 26 18.64 -38.02 20.27
CA ALA A 26 18.82 -38.49 18.87
C ALA A 26 17.81 -39.62 18.48
N THR A 27 16.73 -39.29 17.75
CA THR A 27 15.88 -40.25 17.01
C THR A 27 15.43 -39.65 15.65
N GLY A 28 15.22 -40.42 14.58
CA GLY A 28 15.42 -41.88 14.47
C GLY A 28 14.95 -42.53 13.16
N ALA A 29 14.98 -41.83 12.02
CA ALA A 29 14.51 -42.37 10.73
C ALA A 29 15.68 -42.76 9.81
N GLY A 30 15.88 -44.06 9.61
CA GLY A 30 16.92 -44.59 8.71
C GLY A 30 16.72 -46.08 8.42
N ILE A 31 16.31 -46.42 7.20
CA ILE A 31 16.06 -47.81 6.79
C ILE A 31 17.38 -48.48 6.43
N ALA A 32 17.73 -49.55 7.15
CA ALA A 32 18.85 -50.44 6.80
C ALA A 32 18.36 -51.88 6.67
N LYS A 33 18.47 -52.46 5.46
CA LYS A 33 18.40 -53.91 5.29
C LYS A 33 19.65 -54.53 5.92
N ILE A 34 19.48 -55.53 6.77
CA ILE A 34 20.53 -56.51 7.07
C ILE A 34 20.04 -57.88 6.65
N SER A 35 20.90 -58.61 5.94
CA SER A 35 20.66 -59.95 5.42
C SER A 35 20.75 -61.01 6.52
N SER A 36 20.14 -62.17 6.25
CA SER A 36 20.31 -63.39 7.03
C SER A 36 21.79 -63.83 7.05
N ALA A 37 22.51 -63.47 8.11
CA ALA A 37 23.80 -64.07 8.45
C ALA A 37 23.54 -65.20 9.46
N GLY A 38 23.72 -66.45 9.04
CA GLY A 38 23.51 -67.60 9.91
C GLY A 38 24.57 -67.66 11.01
N GLN A 39 24.19 -67.32 12.24
CA GLN A 39 24.91 -67.80 13.42
C GLN A 39 24.35 -69.17 13.80
N SER A 40 25.24 -70.16 13.86
CA SER A 40 24.90 -71.53 14.17
C SER A 40 24.19 -71.61 15.52
N ALA A 41 23.00 -72.24 15.55
CA ALA A 41 22.52 -72.81 16.79
C ALA A 41 23.62 -73.75 17.33
N PRO A 42 23.89 -73.78 18.65
CA PRO A 42 24.82 -74.74 19.20
C PRO A 42 24.29 -76.13 18.87
N THR A 43 25.08 -76.91 18.12
CA THR A 43 24.75 -78.30 17.84
C THR A 43 24.56 -79.01 19.17
N ILE A 44 23.31 -79.36 19.49
CA ILE A 44 23.04 -80.41 20.46
C ILE A 44 23.58 -81.66 19.80
N VAL A 45 24.82 -82.01 20.16
CA VAL A 45 25.41 -83.29 19.80
C VAL A 45 24.54 -84.32 20.49
N ASP A 46 23.73 -85.01 19.69
CA ASP A 46 22.83 -86.06 20.15
C ASP A 46 23.62 -86.99 21.07
N THR A 47 23.17 -87.09 22.33
CA THR A 47 24.00 -87.62 23.41
C THR A 47 24.27 -89.08 23.13
N ALA A 48 25.54 -89.38 22.81
CA ALA A 48 25.98 -90.69 22.32
C ALA A 48 25.30 -91.81 23.10
N SER A 49 24.57 -92.66 22.37
CA SER A 49 23.62 -93.64 22.92
C SER A 49 24.20 -94.33 24.14
N VAL A 50 23.58 -94.12 25.30
CA VAL A 50 24.00 -94.78 26.55
C VAL A 50 23.99 -96.28 26.30
N ALA A 51 25.17 -96.86 26.21
CA ALA A 51 25.35 -98.28 26.00
C ALA A 51 24.84 -98.98 27.26
N VAL A 52 23.56 -99.38 27.24
CA VAL A 52 22.95 -100.19 28.30
C VAL A 52 23.84 -101.41 28.48
N PRO A 53 24.51 -101.58 29.63
CA PRO A 53 25.33 -102.76 29.85
C PRO A 53 24.38 -103.95 29.82
N GLN A 54 24.53 -104.86 28.86
CA GLN A 54 23.92 -106.18 28.94
C GLN A 54 24.68 -106.98 29.99
N ALA A 55 24.46 -106.61 31.25
CA ALA A 55 24.87 -107.35 32.41
C ALA A 55 24.10 -108.67 32.39
N GLN A 56 24.72 -109.69 31.82
CA GLN A 56 24.26 -111.06 31.86
C GLN A 56 24.45 -111.56 33.30
N ALA A 57 23.52 -111.17 34.17
CA ALA A 57 23.46 -111.58 35.55
C ALA A 57 23.22 -113.09 35.61
N VAL A 58 24.30 -113.84 35.83
CA VAL A 58 24.23 -115.26 36.13
C VAL A 58 23.63 -115.37 37.54
N LEU A 59 22.33 -115.65 37.60
CA LEU A 59 21.58 -115.78 38.84
C LEU A 59 22.12 -116.97 39.66
N THR A 60 22.86 -116.69 40.72
CA THR A 60 23.45 -117.71 41.61
C THR A 60 22.82 -117.76 43.00
N SER A 61 21.94 -116.81 43.34
CA SER A 61 21.15 -116.84 44.58
C SER A 61 19.66 -116.50 44.37
N HIS A 62 18.85 -116.76 45.39
CA HIS A 62 17.46 -116.31 45.47
C HIS A 62 17.35 -114.80 45.81
N GLU A 63 18.44 -114.19 46.26
CA GLU A 63 18.53 -112.81 46.73
C GLU A 63 18.71 -111.83 45.56
N ASP A 64 19.52 -112.20 44.55
CA ASP A 64 19.68 -111.44 43.30
C ASP A 64 18.33 -111.20 42.58
N LEU A 65 17.44 -112.19 42.63
CA LEU A 65 16.09 -112.09 42.08
C LEU A 65 15.22 -111.08 42.84
N ALA A 66 15.32 -111.04 44.18
CA ALA A 66 14.61 -110.05 44.98
C ALA A 66 15.14 -108.63 44.72
N GLU A 67 16.45 -108.46 44.54
CA GLU A 67 17.04 -107.17 44.17
C GLU A 67 16.66 -106.74 42.74
N LEU A 68 16.55 -107.69 41.79
CA LEU A 68 16.05 -107.43 40.44
C LEU A 68 14.55 -107.06 40.42
N PHE A 69 13.71 -107.74 41.21
CA PHE A 69 12.30 -107.35 41.36
C PHE A 69 12.16 -105.98 42.06
N SER A 70 13.02 -105.68 43.04
CA SER A 70 13.10 -104.36 43.67
C SER A 70 13.50 -103.27 42.67
N LYS A 71 14.55 -103.49 41.87
CA LYS A 71 14.97 -102.59 40.79
C LYS A 71 13.93 -102.44 39.69
N LEU A 72 13.18 -103.50 39.35
CA LEU A 72 12.08 -103.44 38.39
C LEU A 72 10.90 -102.63 38.95
N ALA A 73 10.50 -102.86 40.20
CA ALA A 73 9.44 -102.10 40.85
C ALA A 73 9.81 -100.63 41.04
N ALA A 74 11.06 -100.33 41.41
CA ALA A 74 11.60 -98.97 41.49
C ALA A 74 11.63 -98.31 40.11
N SER A 75 12.09 -99.00 39.06
CA SER A 75 12.06 -98.51 37.68
C SER A 75 10.63 -98.27 37.17
N GLN A 76 9.68 -99.12 37.53
CA GLN A 76 8.27 -98.96 37.18
C GLN A 76 7.62 -97.78 37.93
N ALA A 77 7.96 -97.57 39.20
CA ALA A 77 7.56 -96.39 39.96
C ALA A 77 8.20 -95.10 39.41
N GLU A 78 9.47 -95.14 39.00
CA GLU A 78 10.18 -94.04 38.34
C GLU A 78 9.53 -93.70 36.99
N ASN A 79 9.13 -94.70 36.20
CA ASN A 79 8.38 -94.48 34.94
C ASN A 79 7.02 -93.82 35.20
N VAL A 80 6.27 -94.25 36.21
CA VAL A 80 4.99 -93.60 36.60
C VAL A 80 5.23 -92.17 37.11
N ARG A 81 6.32 -91.92 37.85
CA ARG A 81 6.72 -90.59 38.32
C ARG A 81 7.05 -89.67 37.14
N LEU A 82 7.87 -90.14 36.20
CA LEU A 82 8.26 -89.42 34.99
C LEU A 82 7.06 -89.17 34.07
N GLN A 83 6.12 -90.12 33.96
CA GLN A 83 4.88 -89.92 33.22
C GLN A 83 4.01 -88.83 33.86
N ALA A 84 3.84 -88.83 35.19
CA ALA A 84 3.10 -87.78 35.90
C ALA A 84 3.79 -86.40 35.81
N GLU A 85 5.13 -86.36 35.82
CA GLU A 85 5.94 -85.15 35.66
C GLU A 85 5.84 -84.59 34.22
N LEU A 86 5.84 -85.47 33.21
CA LEU A 86 5.63 -85.11 31.80
C LEU A 86 4.18 -84.64 31.54
N ASP A 87 3.18 -85.29 32.13
CA ASP A 87 1.78 -84.86 32.13
C ASP A 87 1.61 -83.46 32.73
N ALA A 88 2.26 -83.19 33.87
CA ALA A 88 2.26 -81.88 34.51
C ALA A 88 2.96 -80.82 33.63
N ALA A 89 4.09 -81.17 33.01
CA ALA A 89 4.81 -80.30 32.09
C ALA A 89 3.97 -79.98 30.83
N GLN A 90 3.27 -80.95 30.25
CA GLN A 90 2.37 -80.74 29.10
C GLN A 90 1.19 -79.82 29.45
N ARG A 91 0.55 -80.04 30.60
CA ARG A 91 -0.53 -79.15 31.08
C ARG A 91 -0.01 -77.72 31.25
N ASN A 92 1.15 -77.55 31.88
CA ASN A 92 1.78 -76.25 32.09
C ASN A 92 2.17 -75.58 30.76
N LEU A 93 2.69 -76.35 29.78
CA LEU A 93 2.96 -75.87 28.42
C LEU A 93 1.69 -75.39 27.71
N SER A 94 0.60 -76.18 27.76
CA SER A 94 -0.68 -75.79 27.15
C SER A 94 -1.31 -74.56 27.79
N ALA A 95 -1.20 -74.41 29.12
CA ALA A 95 -1.63 -73.22 29.83
C ALA A 95 -0.78 -71.99 29.44
N TRP A 96 0.54 -72.16 29.27
CA TRP A 96 1.43 -71.13 28.75
C TRP A 96 1.12 -70.74 27.31
N GLN A 97 0.85 -71.71 26.43
CA GLN A 97 0.46 -71.46 25.05
C GLN A 97 -0.86 -70.68 24.99
N GLN A 98 -1.88 -71.10 25.73
CA GLN A 98 -3.18 -70.42 25.76
C GLN A 98 -3.10 -69.02 26.40
N SER A 99 -2.30 -68.86 27.46
CA SER A 99 -1.98 -67.54 28.04
C SER A 99 -1.29 -66.63 27.01
N SER A 100 -0.29 -67.14 26.30
CA SER A 100 0.42 -66.40 25.25
C SER A 100 -0.51 -66.01 24.09
N SER A 101 -1.40 -66.90 23.64
CA SER A 101 -2.41 -66.61 22.61
C SER A 101 -3.40 -65.54 23.05
N ASN A 102 -3.89 -65.59 24.30
CA ASN A 102 -4.76 -64.57 24.86
C ASN A 102 -4.03 -63.21 24.89
N ASN A 103 -2.78 -63.19 25.38
CA ASN A 103 -1.95 -61.98 25.43
C ASN A 103 -1.69 -61.40 24.04
N SER A 104 -1.45 -62.22 23.00
CA SER A 104 -1.31 -61.72 21.63
C SER A 104 -2.61 -61.10 21.12
N THR A 105 -3.77 -61.74 21.32
CA THR A 105 -5.05 -61.15 20.90
C THR A 105 -5.37 -59.84 21.63
N GLN A 106 -5.00 -59.72 22.91
CA GLN A 106 -5.21 -58.50 23.67
C GLN A 106 -4.25 -57.38 23.24
N LEU A 107 -3.00 -57.71 22.89
CA LEU A 107 -2.05 -56.76 22.28
C LEU A 107 -2.50 -56.29 20.89
N GLU A 108 -3.06 -57.18 20.07
CA GLU A 108 -3.65 -56.84 18.77
C GLU A 108 -4.85 -55.89 18.93
N THR A 109 -5.77 -56.17 19.87
CA THR A 109 -6.89 -55.28 20.20
C THR A 109 -6.41 -53.91 20.67
N LEU A 110 -5.52 -53.85 21.65
CA LEU A 110 -4.96 -52.58 22.17
C LEU A 110 -4.19 -51.79 21.09
N THR A 111 -3.52 -52.48 20.16
CA THR A 111 -2.84 -51.84 19.02
C THR A 111 -3.87 -51.27 18.03
N SER A 112 -4.98 -51.95 17.79
CA SER A 112 -6.09 -51.47 16.96
C SER A 112 -6.76 -50.23 17.58
N GLU A 113 -7.08 -50.28 18.88
CA GLU A 113 -7.64 -49.15 19.64
C GLU A 113 -6.69 -47.93 19.63
N LEU A 114 -5.39 -48.16 19.88
CA LEU A 114 -4.39 -47.11 19.87
C LEU A 114 -4.21 -46.49 18.47
N ASN A 115 -4.27 -47.28 17.40
CA ASN A 115 -4.24 -46.77 16.02
C ASN A 115 -5.51 -45.96 15.69
N SER A 116 -6.68 -46.42 16.14
CA SER A 116 -7.96 -45.70 15.98
C SER A 116 -7.92 -44.35 16.71
N ALA A 117 -7.43 -44.32 17.96
CA ALA A 117 -7.28 -43.09 18.73
C ALA A 117 -6.27 -42.12 18.10
N HIS A 118 -5.17 -42.61 17.53
CA HIS A 118 -4.23 -41.75 16.78
C HIS A 118 -4.85 -41.16 15.51
N ALA A 119 -5.70 -41.91 14.80
CA ALA A 119 -6.44 -41.39 13.66
C ALA A 119 -7.44 -40.29 14.08
N GLU A 120 -8.21 -40.52 15.14
CA GLU A 120 -9.16 -39.53 15.69
C GLU A 120 -8.44 -38.26 16.17
N ILE A 121 -7.34 -38.39 16.92
CA ILE A 121 -6.51 -37.26 17.36
C ILE A 121 -5.95 -36.48 16.16
N SER A 122 -5.54 -37.16 15.09
CA SER A 122 -5.07 -36.52 13.85
C SER A 122 -6.18 -35.70 13.17
N VAL A 123 -7.39 -36.25 13.09
CA VAL A 123 -8.57 -35.56 12.54
C VAL A 123 -8.96 -34.35 13.39
N LEU A 124 -9.01 -34.50 14.72
CA LEU A 124 -9.32 -33.40 15.63
C LEU A 124 -8.26 -32.29 15.57
N SER A 125 -6.98 -32.65 15.49
CA SER A 125 -5.86 -31.70 15.32
C SER A 125 -5.98 -30.90 14.02
N GLY A 126 -6.24 -31.57 12.88
CA GLY A 126 -6.45 -30.91 11.60
C GLY A 126 -7.68 -29.99 11.59
N LEU A 127 -8.76 -30.38 12.28
CA LEU A 127 -9.95 -29.55 12.45
C LEU A 127 -9.70 -28.34 13.35
N VAL A 128 -8.91 -28.48 14.44
CA VAL A 128 -8.51 -27.36 15.30
C VAL A 128 -7.67 -26.34 14.52
N ALA A 129 -6.67 -26.79 13.75
CA ALA A 129 -5.84 -25.89 12.95
C ALA A 129 -6.66 -25.08 11.92
N LEU A 130 -7.67 -25.68 11.28
CA LEU A 130 -8.60 -24.97 10.40
C LEU A 130 -9.48 -23.95 11.14
N TYR A 131 -9.81 -24.21 12.42
CA TYR A 131 -10.55 -23.28 13.27
C TYR A 131 -9.68 -22.13 13.79
N GLU A 132 -8.42 -22.38 14.16
CA GLU A 132 -7.45 -21.35 14.55
C GLU A 132 -7.20 -20.40 13.37
N GLN A 133 -7.00 -20.93 12.16
CA GLN A 133 -6.89 -20.13 10.93
C GLN A 133 -8.18 -19.37 10.58
N LEU A 134 -9.36 -19.85 10.99
CA LEU A 134 -10.63 -19.13 10.84
C LEU A 134 -10.77 -17.98 11.83
N ASP A 135 -10.11 -18.06 13.00
CA ASP A 135 -10.13 -17.01 14.03
C ASP A 135 -9.09 -15.92 13.73
N GLU A 136 -7.89 -16.30 13.28
CA GLU A 136 -6.76 -15.42 12.89
C GLU A 136 -7.15 -14.33 11.87
N ILE A 137 -8.13 -14.60 10.99
CA ILE A 137 -8.66 -13.62 10.05
C ILE A 137 -9.58 -12.64 10.81
N ASP A 138 -9.05 -11.60 11.47
CA ASP A 138 -9.89 -10.62 12.16
C ASP A 138 -10.52 -9.59 11.19
N VAL A 139 -11.70 -9.93 10.69
CA VAL A 139 -12.58 -9.07 9.87
C VAL A 139 -12.94 -7.77 10.61
N SER A 140 -13.00 -7.80 11.94
CA SER A 140 -13.37 -6.65 12.79
C SER A 140 -12.23 -5.64 12.85
N ALA A 141 -11.00 -6.10 13.07
CA ALA A 141 -9.81 -5.25 12.99
C ALA A 141 -9.64 -4.66 11.59
N VAL A 142 -9.76 -5.46 10.53
CA VAL A 142 -9.70 -4.98 9.13
C VAL A 142 -10.74 -3.88 8.87
N MET A 143 -11.97 -4.05 9.37
CA MET A 143 -13.02 -3.03 9.22
C MET A 143 -12.75 -1.78 10.09
N GLN A 144 -12.21 -1.94 11.30
CA GLN A 144 -11.88 -0.84 12.21
C GLN A 144 -10.72 0.01 11.68
N ASP A 145 -9.61 -0.62 11.29
CA ASP A 145 -8.44 0.05 10.73
C ASP A 145 -8.81 0.76 9.41
N GLY A 146 -9.58 0.08 8.56
CA GLY A 146 -10.08 0.63 7.31
C GLY A 146 -10.98 1.85 7.50
N LEU A 147 -11.95 1.77 8.41
CA LEU A 147 -12.82 2.91 8.73
C LEU A 147 -12.04 4.06 9.38
N THR A 148 -11.04 3.78 10.21
CA THR A 148 -10.19 4.80 10.84
C THR A 148 -9.44 5.61 9.78
N ALA A 149 -8.77 4.93 8.83
CA ALA A 149 -8.08 5.58 7.72
C ALA A 149 -9.03 6.40 6.81
N VAL A 150 -10.26 5.91 6.61
CA VAL A 150 -11.28 6.66 5.86
C VAL A 150 -11.76 7.90 6.63
N SER A 151 -11.95 7.82 7.96
CA SER A 151 -12.25 9.03 8.76
C SER A 151 -11.13 10.05 8.73
N GLU A 152 -9.86 9.66 8.88
CA GLU A 152 -8.71 10.58 8.79
C GLU A 152 -8.67 11.32 7.43
N SER A 153 -8.98 10.61 6.34
CA SER A 153 -9.07 11.22 5.01
C SER A 153 -10.30 12.14 4.84
N ILE A 154 -11.42 11.85 5.51
CA ILE A 154 -12.63 12.69 5.51
C ILE A 154 -12.43 13.93 6.37
N ASP A 155 -11.80 13.81 7.54
CA ASP A 155 -11.46 14.93 8.41
C ASP A 155 -10.49 15.89 7.69
N THR A 156 -9.48 15.35 7.00
CA THR A 156 -8.59 16.13 6.11
C THR A 156 -9.37 16.88 5.03
N LEU A 157 -10.37 16.25 4.40
CA LEU A 157 -11.24 16.91 3.41
C LEU A 157 -12.08 18.02 4.06
N ILE A 158 -12.61 17.80 5.26
CA ILE A 158 -13.38 18.79 6.03
C ILE A 158 -12.51 19.99 6.41
N GLU A 159 -11.25 19.78 6.82
CA GLU A 159 -10.29 20.86 7.10
C GLU A 159 -9.96 21.72 5.88
N THR A 160 -10.00 21.17 4.66
CA THR A 160 -9.82 21.98 3.43
C THR A 160 -11.04 22.82 3.05
N SER A 161 -12.24 22.45 3.50
CA SER A 161 -13.49 23.15 3.18
C SER A 161 -13.51 24.66 3.54
N PRO A 162 -13.16 25.10 4.78
CA PRO A 162 -13.12 26.52 5.11
C PRO A 162 -12.05 27.29 4.32
N LEU A 163 -10.95 26.64 3.89
CA LEU A 163 -9.92 27.27 3.06
C LEU A 163 -10.45 27.59 1.65
N LEU A 164 -11.27 26.71 1.08
CA LEU A 164 -11.97 27.00 -0.18
C LEU A 164 -13.04 28.08 0.01
N SER A 165 -13.80 28.05 1.11
CA SER A 165 -14.82 29.08 1.40
C SER A 165 -14.21 30.49 1.50
N ALA A 166 -13.16 30.66 2.31
CA ALA A 166 -12.44 31.94 2.41
C ALA A 166 -11.72 32.32 1.11
N GLY A 167 -11.39 31.34 0.27
CA GLY A 167 -10.87 31.58 -1.07
C GLY A 167 -11.93 32.13 -2.03
N ILE A 168 -13.14 31.56 -2.00
CA ILE A 168 -14.29 32.02 -2.80
C ILE A 168 -14.70 33.43 -2.37
N GLU A 169 -14.78 33.71 -1.07
CA GLU A 169 -15.08 35.05 -0.53
C GLU A 169 -14.07 36.11 -1.02
N ALA A 170 -12.77 35.83 -0.88
CA ALA A 170 -11.72 36.70 -1.41
C ALA A 170 -11.68 36.76 -2.95
N GLY A 171 -12.28 35.78 -3.64
CA GLY A 171 -12.46 35.79 -5.09
C GLY A 171 -13.67 36.61 -5.54
N GLN A 172 -14.70 36.71 -4.71
CA GLN A 172 -15.87 37.56 -4.92
C GLN A 172 -15.51 39.04 -4.67
N GLU A 173 -14.87 39.35 -3.53
CA GLU A 173 -14.35 40.70 -3.23
C GLU A 173 -13.47 41.24 -4.37
N ALA A 174 -12.61 40.39 -4.93
CA ALA A 174 -11.73 40.70 -6.06
C ALA A 174 -12.47 40.96 -7.40
N LEU A 175 -13.63 40.35 -7.60
CA LEU A 175 -14.48 40.57 -8.79
C LEU A 175 -15.35 41.82 -8.61
N ASP A 176 -15.92 42.02 -7.42
CA ASP A 176 -16.70 43.20 -7.04
C ASP A 176 -15.84 44.48 -7.12
N GLU A 177 -14.56 44.43 -6.70
CA GLU A 177 -13.62 45.53 -6.85
C GLU A 177 -13.41 45.91 -8.33
N ILE A 178 -13.34 44.93 -9.24
CA ILE A 178 -13.25 45.20 -10.68
C ILE A 178 -14.56 45.76 -11.23
N GLU A 179 -15.71 45.15 -10.91
CA GLU A 179 -17.01 45.59 -11.42
C GLU A 179 -17.29 47.05 -11.04
N ALA A 180 -16.94 47.45 -9.80
CA ALA A 180 -17.03 48.83 -9.34
C ALA A 180 -16.18 49.83 -10.16
N HIS A 181 -15.09 49.39 -10.78
CA HIS A 181 -14.19 50.24 -11.59
C HIS A 181 -14.40 50.11 -13.11
N LEU A 182 -15.18 49.14 -13.60
CA LEU A 182 -15.54 49.06 -15.03
C LEU A 182 -16.13 50.38 -15.59
N PRO A 183 -17.00 51.12 -14.87
CA PRO A 183 -17.49 52.42 -15.33
C PRO A 183 -16.40 53.48 -15.54
N LEU A 184 -15.27 53.42 -14.82
CA LEU A 184 -14.17 54.36 -14.99
C LEU A 184 -13.39 54.06 -16.29
N LEU A 185 -13.16 52.77 -16.59
CA LEU A 185 -12.54 52.33 -17.83
C LEU A 185 -13.43 52.60 -19.06
N GLU A 186 -14.76 52.43 -18.91
CA GLU A 186 -15.77 52.81 -19.89
C GLU A 186 -15.73 54.32 -20.18
N ASN A 187 -15.80 55.15 -19.14
CA ASN A 187 -15.68 56.61 -19.26
C ASN A 187 -14.36 57.02 -19.93
N GLY A 188 -13.25 56.35 -19.61
CA GLY A 188 -11.96 56.51 -20.27
C GLY A 188 -12.02 56.26 -21.77
N ARG A 189 -12.57 55.11 -22.20
CA ARG A 189 -12.71 54.77 -23.62
C ARG A 189 -13.59 55.78 -24.37
N VAL A 190 -14.73 56.15 -23.78
CA VAL A 190 -15.68 57.10 -24.39
C VAL A 190 -15.15 58.54 -24.37
N TRP A 191 -14.23 58.89 -23.46
CA TRP A 191 -13.47 60.15 -23.52
C TRP A 191 -12.44 60.13 -24.65
N LEU A 192 -11.64 59.07 -24.76
CA LEU A 192 -10.65 58.92 -25.84
C LEU A 192 -11.28 58.99 -27.23
N GLN A 193 -12.42 58.31 -27.43
CA GLN A 193 -13.14 58.36 -28.71
C GLN A 193 -13.54 59.79 -29.08
N ARG A 194 -14.25 60.50 -28.17
CA ARG A 194 -14.66 61.90 -28.37
C ARG A 194 -13.48 62.86 -28.56
N HIS A 195 -12.32 62.56 -27.97
CA HIS A 195 -11.13 63.36 -28.17
C HIS A 195 -10.45 63.08 -29.53
N SER A 196 -10.44 61.82 -29.99
CA SER A 196 -9.96 61.45 -31.33
C SER A 196 -10.82 62.08 -32.43
N GLU A 197 -12.15 62.08 -32.27
CA GLU A 197 -13.10 62.73 -33.18
C GLU A 197 -12.83 64.25 -33.28
N LYS A 198 -12.59 64.92 -32.14
CA LYS A 198 -12.15 66.32 -32.10
C LYS A 198 -10.82 66.56 -32.82
N LEU A 199 -9.80 65.76 -32.53
CA LEU A 199 -8.47 65.93 -33.12
C LEU A 199 -8.52 65.74 -34.65
N GLN A 200 -9.26 64.75 -35.14
CA GLN A 200 -9.48 64.57 -36.57
C GLN A 200 -10.16 65.82 -37.18
N ALA A 201 -11.24 66.33 -36.58
CA ALA A 201 -11.91 67.54 -37.08
C ALA A 201 -10.98 68.79 -37.09
N TYR A 202 -10.02 68.90 -36.16
CA TYR A 202 -9.00 69.95 -36.22
C TYR A 202 -8.00 69.74 -37.38
N PHE A 203 -7.57 68.50 -37.65
CA PHE A 203 -6.70 68.20 -38.80
C PHE A 203 -7.44 68.39 -40.13
N ASP A 204 -8.67 67.92 -40.27
CA ASP A 204 -9.51 68.09 -41.47
C ASP A 204 -9.73 69.59 -41.79
N ASN A 205 -9.93 70.42 -40.76
CA ASN A 205 -10.06 71.88 -40.92
C ASN A 205 -8.72 72.54 -41.27
N LEU A 206 -7.61 72.12 -40.67
CA LEU A 206 -6.27 72.58 -41.04
C LEU A 206 -5.93 72.22 -42.50
N GLU A 207 -6.25 71.00 -42.93
CA GLU A 207 -6.07 70.58 -44.33
C GLU A 207 -6.97 71.39 -45.26
N GLY A 208 -8.25 71.57 -44.93
CA GLY A 208 -9.18 72.39 -45.72
C GLY A 208 -8.77 73.86 -45.82
N LEU A 209 -8.08 74.40 -44.81
CA LEU A 209 -7.47 75.73 -44.86
C LEU A 209 -6.19 75.75 -45.71
N LEU A 210 -5.35 74.72 -45.65
CA LEU A 210 -4.15 74.58 -46.46
C LEU A 210 -4.48 74.39 -47.95
N GLN A 211 -5.44 73.51 -48.29
CA GLN A 211 -5.94 73.33 -49.66
C GLN A 211 -6.48 74.65 -50.25
N LYS A 212 -7.26 75.43 -49.47
CA LYS A 212 -7.74 76.77 -49.88
C LYS A 212 -6.63 77.84 -49.88
N ALA A 213 -5.49 77.58 -49.26
CA ALA A 213 -4.36 78.49 -49.27
C ALA A 213 -3.41 78.24 -50.45
N VAL A 214 -3.35 77.00 -50.96
CA VAL A 214 -2.31 76.46 -51.86
C VAL A 214 -2.92 75.92 -53.17
N ASP A 215 -3.18 76.81 -54.13
CA ASP A 215 -3.43 76.42 -55.54
C ASP A 215 -2.12 76.07 -56.30
N THR A 216 -0.95 76.33 -55.70
CA THR A 216 0.37 76.02 -56.28
C THR A 216 1.24 75.33 -55.23
N VAL A 217 1.53 74.03 -55.43
CA VAL A 217 2.32 73.22 -54.48
C VAL A 217 3.83 73.49 -54.65
N GLU A 218 4.38 74.36 -53.81
CA GLU A 218 5.81 74.40 -53.47
C GLU A 218 6.04 74.03 -51.99
N PRO A 219 7.26 73.62 -51.58
CA PRO A 219 7.48 73.07 -50.24
C PRO A 219 7.16 74.05 -49.11
N PHE A 220 6.16 73.70 -48.31
CA PHE A 220 5.72 74.44 -47.12
C PHE A 220 6.87 74.90 -46.20
N LEU A 221 7.93 74.09 -46.07
CA LEU A 221 9.12 74.40 -45.27
C LEU A 221 9.94 75.58 -45.82
N GLN A 222 10.03 75.76 -47.14
CA GLN A 222 10.66 76.94 -47.74
C GLN A 222 9.78 78.17 -47.56
N MET A 223 8.45 78.04 -47.72
CA MET A 223 7.53 79.14 -47.45
C MET A 223 7.56 79.58 -45.97
N LEU A 224 7.68 78.64 -45.02
CA LEU A 224 7.77 78.92 -43.59
C LEU A 224 9.14 79.53 -43.19
N THR A 225 10.22 79.12 -43.85
CA THR A 225 11.55 79.72 -43.69
C THR A 225 11.59 81.16 -44.21
N ASN A 226 11.01 81.41 -45.38
CA ASN A 226 10.89 82.76 -45.95
C ASN A 226 9.94 83.64 -45.12
N TRP A 227 8.81 83.08 -44.63
CA TRP A 227 7.89 83.78 -43.72
C TRP A 227 8.61 84.27 -42.44
N PHE A 228 9.51 83.47 -41.85
CA PHE A 228 10.30 83.91 -40.70
C PHE A 228 11.27 85.07 -41.01
N ALA A 229 11.67 85.26 -42.28
CA ALA A 229 12.41 86.44 -42.71
C ALA A 229 11.47 87.62 -42.98
N ASP A 230 10.38 87.41 -43.72
CA ASP A 230 9.42 88.44 -44.15
C ASP A 230 8.62 89.04 -42.99
N VAL A 231 8.34 88.27 -41.92
CA VAL A 231 7.73 88.75 -40.66
C VAL A 231 8.52 89.91 -40.04
N ARG A 232 9.82 90.03 -40.32
CA ARG A 232 10.65 91.14 -39.85
C ARG A 232 10.56 92.40 -40.72
N GLN A 233 10.00 92.31 -41.92
CA GLN A 233 10.01 93.37 -42.92
C GLN A 233 8.61 93.83 -43.37
N TRP A 234 7.57 93.00 -43.24
CA TRP A 234 6.21 93.31 -43.69
C TRP A 234 5.15 93.26 -42.58
N LEU A 235 4.78 94.45 -42.10
CA LEU A 235 3.52 94.70 -41.38
C LEU A 235 2.46 95.48 -42.22
N PRO A 236 2.07 95.02 -43.44
CA PRO A 236 0.83 95.49 -44.05
C PRO A 236 -0.11 94.34 -44.50
N PHE A 237 -1.01 93.95 -43.60
CA PHE A 237 -2.40 93.45 -43.78
C PHE A 237 -2.82 92.44 -44.88
N SER A 238 -2.29 92.41 -46.10
CA SER A 238 -2.90 91.69 -47.24
C SER A 238 -2.78 90.15 -47.21
N PHE A 239 -1.77 89.60 -46.52
CA PHE A 239 -1.70 88.18 -46.17
C PHE A 239 -2.22 87.89 -44.75
N GLY A 240 -2.69 88.92 -44.05
CA GLY A 240 -3.05 88.85 -42.62
C GLY A 240 -4.15 87.85 -42.32
N GLU A 241 -5.17 87.72 -43.17
CA GLU A 241 -6.30 86.82 -42.95
C GLU A 241 -5.92 85.33 -43.07
N LYS A 242 -5.12 84.95 -44.07
CA LYS A 242 -4.57 83.59 -44.21
C LYS A 242 -3.63 83.24 -43.06
N ALA A 243 -2.71 84.14 -42.72
CA ALA A 243 -1.78 83.96 -41.60
C ALA A 243 -2.53 83.88 -40.25
N ALA A 244 -3.54 84.72 -40.04
CA ALA A 244 -4.39 84.68 -38.85
C ALA A 244 -5.22 83.39 -38.78
N GLY A 245 -5.74 82.86 -39.89
CA GLY A 245 -6.45 81.58 -39.91
C GLY A 245 -5.60 80.39 -39.46
N ILE A 246 -4.35 80.32 -39.96
CA ILE A 246 -3.39 79.27 -39.55
C ILE A 246 -2.94 79.49 -38.10
N MET A 247 -2.56 80.72 -37.72
CA MET A 247 -2.14 81.05 -36.35
C MET A 247 -3.25 80.87 -35.32
N ALA A 248 -4.51 81.17 -35.66
CA ALA A 248 -5.67 80.92 -34.82
C ALA A 248 -5.89 79.42 -34.66
N SER A 249 -5.85 78.63 -35.75
CA SER A 249 -6.01 77.17 -35.68
C SER A 249 -4.90 76.50 -34.86
N ALA A 250 -3.65 76.95 -35.03
CA ALA A 250 -2.51 76.50 -34.22
C ALA A 250 -2.65 76.92 -32.75
N THR A 251 -3.16 78.12 -32.48
CA THR A 251 -3.44 78.62 -31.12
C THR A 251 -4.59 77.85 -30.48
N THR A 252 -5.63 77.49 -31.22
CA THR A 252 -6.73 76.62 -30.76
C THR A 252 -6.19 75.24 -30.38
N LEU A 253 -5.40 74.60 -31.24
CA LEU A 253 -4.78 73.31 -30.95
C LEU A 253 -3.84 73.38 -29.72
N LEU A 254 -3.05 74.44 -29.61
CA LEU A 254 -2.18 74.67 -28.46
C LEU A 254 -2.98 74.97 -27.16
N SER A 255 -4.16 75.57 -27.28
CA SER A 255 -5.07 75.82 -26.14
C SER A 255 -5.89 74.59 -25.72
N GLU A 256 -6.17 73.66 -26.64
CA GLU A 256 -6.77 72.36 -26.32
C GLU A 256 -5.72 71.39 -25.72
N THR A 257 -4.42 71.57 -26.00
CA THR A 257 -3.35 70.69 -25.49
C THR A 257 -3.36 70.53 -23.95
N PRO A 258 -3.50 71.59 -23.13
CA PRO A 258 -3.74 71.45 -21.68
C PRO A 258 -4.99 70.63 -21.31
N HIS A 259 -6.07 70.75 -22.08
CA HIS A 259 -7.29 69.96 -21.88
C HIS A 259 -7.11 68.49 -22.31
N THR A 260 -6.33 68.22 -23.37
CA THR A 260 -5.87 66.87 -23.75
C THR A 260 -5.05 66.23 -22.64
N VAL A 261 -4.04 66.92 -22.11
CA VAL A 261 -3.14 66.38 -21.07
C VAL A 261 -3.89 66.13 -19.77
N ASN A 262 -4.72 67.07 -19.30
CA ASN A 262 -5.52 66.88 -18.10
C ASN A 262 -6.58 65.78 -18.30
N GLY A 263 -7.20 65.73 -19.49
CA GLY A 263 -8.18 64.70 -19.84
C GLY A 263 -7.59 63.28 -19.91
N LEU A 264 -6.41 63.12 -20.53
CA LEU A 264 -5.64 61.88 -20.47
C LEU A 264 -5.31 61.49 -19.03
N ASN A 265 -4.85 62.44 -18.23
CA ASN A 265 -4.51 62.18 -16.83
C ASN A 265 -5.70 61.67 -16.01
N THR A 266 -6.84 62.36 -16.05
CA THR A 266 -8.03 61.99 -15.26
C THR A 266 -8.79 60.78 -15.81
N ASN A 267 -8.91 60.64 -17.13
CA ASN A 267 -9.78 59.62 -17.72
C ASN A 267 -9.03 58.33 -18.10
N ILE A 268 -7.70 58.35 -18.21
CA ILE A 268 -6.89 57.20 -18.65
C ILE A 268 -5.77 56.87 -17.66
N ILE A 269 -4.91 57.82 -17.31
CA ILE A 269 -3.75 57.53 -16.44
C ILE A 269 -4.22 57.17 -15.03
N GLN A 270 -5.06 57.96 -14.38
CA GLN A 270 -5.53 57.69 -13.01
C GLN A 270 -6.29 56.34 -12.87
N PRO A 271 -7.22 55.96 -13.78
CA PRO A 271 -7.84 54.62 -13.75
C PRO A 271 -6.86 53.47 -14.06
N LEU A 272 -5.87 53.67 -14.93
CA LEU A 272 -4.86 52.65 -15.22
C LEU A 272 -3.87 52.51 -14.07
N ASP A 273 -3.38 53.60 -13.48
CA ASP A 273 -2.51 53.60 -12.30
C ASP A 273 -3.18 52.92 -11.11
N HIS A 274 -4.51 53.05 -10.95
CA HIS A 274 -5.23 52.29 -9.93
C HIS A 274 -4.95 50.79 -10.07
N TRP A 275 -5.04 50.22 -11.27
CA TRP A 275 -4.88 48.77 -11.50
C TRP A 275 -3.46 48.31 -11.79
N LEU A 276 -2.62 49.17 -12.36
CA LEU A 276 -1.29 48.83 -12.88
C LEU A 276 -0.13 49.33 -12.00
N ALA A 277 -0.41 50.14 -10.97
CA ALA A 277 0.60 50.47 -9.97
C ALA A 277 1.20 49.21 -9.32
N LEU A 278 2.45 49.35 -8.88
CA LEU A 278 3.13 48.33 -8.11
C LEU A 278 2.66 48.39 -6.65
N GLU A 279 2.15 47.28 -6.17
CA GLU A 279 1.77 47.02 -4.77
C GLU A 279 2.62 45.81 -4.32
N ASP A 280 3.33 45.94 -3.20
CA ASP A 280 4.26 44.93 -2.64
C ASP A 280 5.13 44.17 -3.68
N GLY A 281 5.70 44.91 -4.64
CA GLY A 281 6.63 44.38 -5.66
C GLY A 281 5.98 43.66 -6.84
N ASP A 282 4.65 43.69 -6.97
CA ASP A 282 3.89 43.06 -8.06
C ASP A 282 2.81 44.04 -8.58
N ILE A 283 2.17 43.74 -9.70
CA ILE A 283 1.11 44.60 -10.27
C ILE A 283 -0.17 44.47 -9.42
N ARG A 284 -0.80 45.57 -8.99
CA ARG A 284 -2.01 45.53 -8.15
C ARG A 284 -3.10 44.62 -8.73
N LEU A 285 -3.42 44.73 -10.03
CA LEU A 285 -4.37 43.85 -10.71
C LEU A 285 -4.03 42.36 -10.55
N ARG A 286 -2.73 41.99 -10.54
CA ARG A 286 -2.31 40.62 -10.27
C ARG A 286 -2.53 40.25 -8.81
N GLN A 287 -2.21 41.14 -7.88
CA GLN A 287 -2.36 40.88 -6.44
C GLN A 287 -3.82 40.79 -6.00
N ARG A 288 -4.70 41.66 -6.49
CA ARG A 288 -6.10 41.74 -6.07
C ARG A 288 -7.02 40.80 -6.85
N LEU A 289 -6.90 40.70 -8.17
CA LEU A 289 -7.68 39.73 -8.96
C LEU A 289 -7.01 38.37 -9.07
N VAL A 290 -5.83 38.33 -9.70
CA VAL A 290 -5.30 37.08 -10.25
C VAL A 290 -4.84 36.12 -9.15
N LYS A 291 -4.26 36.62 -8.05
CA LYS A 291 -3.83 35.78 -6.93
C LYS A 291 -5.01 35.17 -6.15
N PRO A 292 -6.04 35.91 -5.69
CA PRO A 292 -7.20 35.30 -5.05
C PRO A 292 -7.88 34.24 -5.92
N LEU A 293 -8.20 34.56 -7.18
CA LEU A 293 -8.84 33.59 -8.07
C LEU A 293 -7.95 32.37 -8.37
N ARG A 294 -6.64 32.53 -8.56
CA ARG A 294 -5.76 31.40 -8.87
C ARG A 294 -5.36 30.59 -7.63
N GLU A 295 -4.83 31.26 -6.62
CA GLU A 295 -4.13 30.65 -5.47
C GLU A 295 -5.09 30.32 -4.33
N LYS A 296 -6.19 31.08 -4.17
CA LYS A 296 -7.21 30.83 -3.14
C LYS A 296 -8.44 30.08 -3.67
N VAL A 297 -8.95 30.38 -4.87
CA VAL A 297 -10.10 29.65 -5.45
C VAL A 297 -9.64 28.41 -6.21
N ILE A 298 -8.99 28.56 -7.36
CA ILE A 298 -8.71 27.46 -8.30
C ILE A 298 -7.82 26.39 -7.66
N THR A 299 -6.73 26.78 -6.99
CA THR A 299 -5.88 25.82 -6.26
C THR A 299 -6.66 25.10 -5.17
N LYS A 300 -7.47 25.77 -4.34
CA LYS A 300 -8.20 25.08 -3.25
C LYS A 300 -9.36 24.22 -3.75
N ALA A 301 -10.01 24.58 -4.86
CA ALA A 301 -10.99 23.72 -5.52
C ALA A 301 -10.33 22.44 -6.07
N ASN A 302 -9.11 22.56 -6.63
CA ASN A 302 -8.32 21.41 -7.03
C ASN A 302 -7.86 20.56 -5.83
N ASP A 303 -7.33 21.18 -4.76
CA ASP A 303 -6.89 20.49 -3.55
C ASP A 303 -8.05 19.68 -2.93
N MET A 304 -9.23 20.29 -2.80
CA MET A 304 -10.44 19.63 -2.27
C MET A 304 -10.91 18.48 -3.18
N ASN A 305 -10.86 18.66 -4.51
CA ASN A 305 -11.20 17.59 -5.46
C ASN A 305 -10.19 16.43 -5.41
N GLN A 306 -8.90 16.71 -5.22
CA GLN A 306 -7.89 15.67 -5.01
C GLN A 306 -8.12 14.92 -3.69
N GLN A 307 -8.46 15.62 -2.60
CA GLN A 307 -8.81 14.98 -1.33
C GLN A 307 -10.08 14.12 -1.44
N ALA A 308 -11.10 14.55 -2.18
CA ALA A 308 -12.30 13.73 -2.44
C ALA A 308 -11.98 12.43 -3.22
N ILE A 309 -11.01 12.47 -4.13
CA ILE A 309 -10.50 11.27 -4.82
C ILE A 309 -9.71 10.38 -3.85
N LEU A 310 -8.88 10.96 -2.97
CA LEU A 310 -8.12 10.22 -1.96
C LEU A 310 -9.02 9.55 -0.91
N VAL A 311 -10.13 10.17 -0.49
CA VAL A 311 -11.15 9.53 0.37
C VAL A 311 -11.67 8.25 -0.28
N LYS A 312 -12.02 8.31 -1.58
CA LYS A 312 -12.48 7.11 -2.31
C LYS A 312 -11.38 6.06 -2.42
N GLN A 313 -10.17 6.46 -2.82
CA GLN A 313 -9.05 5.52 -2.94
C GLN A 313 -8.74 4.84 -1.61
N THR A 314 -8.79 5.58 -0.51
CA THR A 314 -8.61 5.05 0.86
C THR A 314 -9.72 4.07 1.23
N TYR A 315 -10.98 4.37 0.89
CA TYR A 315 -12.08 3.42 1.08
C TYR A 315 -11.89 2.13 0.26
N ASP A 316 -11.54 2.25 -1.03
CA ASP A 316 -11.33 1.10 -1.90
C ASP A 316 -10.15 0.24 -1.41
N GLU A 317 -9.01 0.86 -1.06
CA GLU A 317 -7.78 0.17 -0.63
C GLU A 317 -7.79 -0.34 0.82
N LYS A 318 -8.48 0.33 1.74
CA LYS A 318 -8.44 0.03 3.18
C LYS A 318 -9.70 -0.65 3.72
N VAL A 319 -10.86 -0.40 3.11
CA VAL A 319 -12.13 -1.03 3.51
C VAL A 319 -12.54 -2.09 2.50
N ALA A 320 -12.83 -1.72 1.25
CA ALA A 320 -13.53 -2.61 0.31
C ALA A 320 -12.72 -3.86 -0.04
N ASN A 321 -11.52 -3.71 -0.63
CA ASN A 321 -10.72 -4.85 -1.06
C ASN A 321 -10.25 -5.74 0.11
N PRO A 322 -9.79 -5.21 1.27
CA PRO A 322 -9.43 -6.04 2.42
C PRO A 322 -10.62 -6.79 3.03
N LEU A 323 -11.79 -6.13 3.16
CA LEU A 323 -13.00 -6.74 3.72
C LEU A 323 -13.55 -7.86 2.82
N GLU A 324 -13.61 -7.63 1.50
CA GLU A 324 -13.99 -8.67 0.53
C GLU A 324 -13.05 -9.87 0.61
N THR A 325 -11.74 -9.62 0.66
CA THR A 325 -10.71 -10.67 0.80
C THR A 325 -10.89 -11.48 2.08
N ALA A 326 -11.03 -10.82 3.24
CA ALA A 326 -11.17 -11.48 4.54
C ALA A 326 -12.48 -12.28 4.65
N VAL A 327 -13.59 -11.75 4.11
CA VAL A 327 -14.89 -12.45 4.08
C VAL A 327 -14.82 -13.66 3.15
N ALA A 328 -14.24 -13.53 1.96
CA ALA A 328 -14.07 -14.64 1.02
C ALA A 328 -13.19 -15.76 1.62
N GLN A 329 -12.09 -15.40 2.30
CA GLN A 329 -11.24 -16.35 3.02
C GLN A 329 -12.01 -17.09 4.13
N LYS A 330 -12.81 -16.39 4.95
CA LYS A 330 -13.66 -17.05 5.96
C LYS A 330 -14.74 -17.96 5.35
N GLN A 331 -15.28 -17.63 4.18
CA GLN A 331 -16.24 -18.49 3.48
C GLN A 331 -15.55 -19.76 2.98
N ALA A 332 -14.42 -19.64 2.27
CA ALA A 332 -13.64 -20.77 1.78
C ALA A 332 -13.19 -21.71 2.93
N LEU A 333 -12.71 -21.16 4.05
CA LEU A 333 -12.35 -21.98 5.21
C LEU A 333 -13.55 -22.71 5.83
N ARG A 334 -14.73 -22.07 5.92
CA ARG A 334 -15.94 -22.72 6.42
C ARG A 334 -16.40 -23.87 5.52
N GLU A 335 -16.27 -23.71 4.20
CA GLU A 335 -16.50 -24.80 3.24
C GLU A 335 -15.49 -25.93 3.42
N THR A 336 -14.19 -25.61 3.53
CA THR A 336 -13.12 -26.59 3.82
C THR A 336 -13.38 -27.35 5.12
N ILE A 337 -13.76 -26.67 6.21
CA ILE A 337 -14.11 -27.31 7.50
C ILE A 337 -15.31 -28.25 7.34
N ASN A 338 -16.34 -27.85 6.60
CA ASN A 338 -17.52 -28.69 6.37
C ASN A 338 -17.18 -29.95 5.54
N GLN A 339 -16.39 -29.81 4.46
CA GLN A 339 -15.89 -30.94 3.67
C GLN A 339 -14.98 -31.85 4.49
N TYR A 340 -14.10 -31.27 5.32
CA TYR A 340 -13.21 -32.02 6.20
C TYR A 340 -13.97 -32.87 7.21
N ARG A 341 -15.07 -32.35 7.79
CA ARG A 341 -15.94 -33.14 8.66
C ARG A 341 -16.67 -34.25 7.91
N GLN A 342 -17.19 -33.98 6.70
CA GLN A 342 -17.87 -35.00 5.89
C GLN A 342 -16.92 -36.16 5.51
N ASN A 343 -15.68 -35.84 5.15
CA ASN A 343 -14.68 -36.83 4.72
C ASN A 343 -14.08 -37.65 5.88
N ASN A 344 -14.21 -37.19 7.13
CA ASN A 344 -13.63 -37.83 8.32
C ASN A 344 -14.68 -38.22 9.38
N GLN A 345 -15.96 -38.26 9.03
CA GLN A 345 -17.01 -38.81 9.90
C GLN A 345 -16.93 -40.35 9.89
N PRO A 346 -16.91 -41.01 11.07
CA PRO A 346 -17.05 -42.46 11.13
C PRO A 346 -18.44 -42.87 10.62
N SER A 347 -18.49 -44.00 9.90
CA SER A 347 -19.71 -44.57 9.30
C SER A 347 -20.42 -45.56 10.23
#